data_AF-A0AA96WP67-F1
#
_entry.id   AF-A0AA96WP67-F1
#
_cell.length_a   1.000
_cell.length_b   1.000
_cell.length_c   1.000
_cell.angle_alpha   90.00
_cell.angle_beta   90.00
_cell.angle_gamma   90.00
#
_symmetry.space_group_name_H-M   'P 1'
#
loop_
_entity.id
_entity.type
_entity.pdbx_description
1 polymer ?
#
loop_
_entity_poly.entity_id
_entity_poly.type
_entity_poly.pdbx_seq_one_letter_code
_entity_poly.pdbx_strand_id
1 'polypeptide(L)'
;MNTFVPIGRFFSLRDGRVGQYLSSRVLVVRTPFRRSLSLCYFGFDKLNQAQKFAQSLASSGYRFSVQKSQVLTQFPFEIKLIGDTEIAKRLAYWDRKDQKQLPELRRKILAA
;
A
#
# COMPACT_ATOMS: atom_id res chain seq x y z
N MET A 1 -17.40 4.30 -6.32
CA MET A 1 -16.81 4.06 -7.66
C MET A 1 -15.70 3.04 -7.50
N ASN A 2 -15.81 1.86 -8.13
CA ASN A 2 -14.73 0.86 -8.15
C ASN A 2 -13.69 1.30 -9.18
N THR A 3 -12.69 2.07 -8.78
CA THR A 3 -11.54 2.38 -9.63
C THR A 3 -10.70 1.11 -9.78
N PHE A 4 -10.66 0.55 -10.99
CA PHE A 4 -9.79 -0.60 -11.28
C PHE A 4 -8.33 -0.14 -11.24
N VAL A 5 -7.57 -0.63 -10.27
CA VAL A 5 -6.16 -0.28 -10.11
C VAL A 5 -5.30 -1.35 -10.78
N PRO A 6 -4.54 -1.03 -11.84
CA PRO A 6 -3.73 -2.01 -12.55
C PRO A 6 -2.51 -2.43 -11.71
N ILE A 7 -2.65 -3.54 -10.99
CA ILE A 7 -1.59 -4.12 -10.15
C ILE A 7 -0.41 -4.59 -11.03
N GLY A 8 0.80 -4.28 -10.60
CA GLY A 8 2.05 -4.69 -11.24
C GLY A 8 2.47 -3.84 -12.44
N ARG A 9 1.61 -2.97 -12.95
CA ARG A 9 1.92 -2.06 -14.07
C ARG A 9 2.49 -0.73 -13.54
N PHE A 10 3.46 -0.20 -14.26
CA PHE A 10 3.98 1.14 -14.04
C PHE A 10 3.08 2.19 -14.70
N PHE A 11 2.95 3.35 -14.06
CA PHE A 11 2.23 4.49 -14.62
C PHE A 11 2.96 5.79 -14.25
N SER A 12 2.84 6.80 -15.11
CA SER A 12 3.48 8.10 -14.88
C SER A 12 2.70 8.88 -13.81
N LEU A 13 3.43 9.31 -12.79
CA LEU A 13 3.00 10.36 -11.88
C LEU A 13 3.77 11.60 -12.35
N ARG A 14 3.10 12.70 -12.63
CA ARG A 14 3.72 13.94 -13.16
C ARG A 14 5.04 14.31 -12.43
N ASP A 15 5.86 15.13 -13.07
CA ASP A 15 7.17 15.55 -12.54
C ASP A 15 8.24 14.45 -12.53
N GLY A 16 8.19 13.56 -13.53
CA GLY A 16 9.18 12.49 -13.70
C GLY A 16 9.09 11.39 -12.64
N ARG A 17 7.94 11.25 -11.99
CA ARG A 17 7.67 10.18 -11.02
C ARG A 17 7.01 9.00 -11.72
N VAL A 18 7.21 7.81 -11.19
CA VAL A 18 6.58 6.58 -11.68
C VAL A 18 5.94 5.89 -10.49
N GLY A 19 4.65 5.60 -10.61
CA GLY A 19 3.90 4.81 -9.66
C GLY A 19 3.81 3.35 -10.10
N GLN A 20 3.75 2.43 -9.13
CA GLN A 20 3.42 1.03 -9.33
C GLN A 20 2.60 0.52 -8.15
N TYR A 21 1.39 0.04 -8.43
CA TYR A 21 0.61 -0.64 -7.41
C TYR A 21 1.13 -2.07 -7.26
N LEU A 22 1.59 -2.42 -6.06
CA LEU A 22 1.94 -3.79 -5.71
C LEU A 22 0.72 -4.54 -5.18
N SER A 23 -0.25 -3.86 -4.61
CA SER A 23 -1.59 -4.42 -4.35
C SER A 23 -2.60 -3.28 -4.37
N SER A 24 -3.87 -3.56 -4.05
CA SER A 24 -4.88 -2.50 -3.93
C SER A 24 -4.50 -1.47 -2.85
N ARG A 25 -3.83 -1.90 -1.76
CA ARG A 25 -3.42 -1.04 -0.63
C ARG A 25 -2.00 -0.53 -0.70
N VAL A 26 -1.17 -1.05 -1.61
CA VAL A 26 0.27 -0.76 -1.62
C VAL A 26 0.66 -0.10 -2.93
N LEU A 27 1.13 1.13 -2.85
CA LEU A 27 1.66 1.90 -3.97
C LEU A 27 3.12 2.28 -3.73
N VAL A 28 3.98 1.98 -4.70
CA VAL A 28 5.37 2.43 -4.70
C VAL A 28 5.51 3.57 -5.72
N VAL A 29 6.17 4.65 -5.32
CA VAL A 29 6.47 5.81 -6.15
C VAL A 29 7.98 6.00 -6.19
N ARG A 30 8.53 6.12 -7.40
CA ARG A 30 9.97 6.30 -7.64
C ARG A 30 10.19 7.49 -8.56
N THR A 31 11.39 8.06 -8.53
CA THR A 31 11.83 9.08 -9.49
C THR A 31 13.05 8.53 -10.25
N PRO A 32 12.86 7.77 -11.33
CA PRO A 32 13.96 7.00 -11.95
C PRO A 32 15.13 7.85 -12.44
N PHE A 33 14.89 9.12 -12.80
CA PHE A 33 15.90 10.02 -13.33
C PHE A 33 16.53 10.96 -12.28
N ARG A 34 16.22 10.76 -10.99
CA ARG A 34 16.81 11.52 -9.88
C ARG A 34 17.31 10.55 -8.81
N ARG A 35 18.40 10.90 -8.13
CA ARG A 35 18.82 10.22 -6.88
C ARG A 35 17.89 10.61 -5.73
N SER A 36 16.62 10.23 -5.82
CA SER A 36 15.62 10.47 -4.78
C SER A 36 15.30 9.17 -4.04
N LEU A 37 14.89 9.32 -2.78
CA LEU A 37 14.38 8.21 -1.99
C LEU A 37 13.07 7.72 -2.60
N SER A 38 12.90 6.40 -2.67
CA SER A 38 11.61 5.81 -3.03
C SER A 38 10.57 6.13 -1.97
N LEU A 39 9.33 6.36 -2.39
CA LEU A 39 8.19 6.55 -1.49
C LEU A 39 7.28 5.33 -1.58
N CYS A 40 6.82 4.84 -0.45
CA CYS A 40 5.81 3.80 -0.39
C CYS A 40 4.58 4.32 0.35
N TYR A 41 3.40 4.00 -0.16
CA TYR A 41 2.12 4.35 0.42
C TYR A 41 1.36 3.09 0.77
N PHE A 42 0.81 3.06 1.99
CA PHE A 42 0.04 1.94 2.53
C PHE A 42 -1.34 2.43 2.96
N GLY A 43 -2.40 1.87 2.39
CA GLY A 43 -3.78 2.27 2.65
C GLY A 43 -4.47 1.43 3.72
N PHE A 44 -5.20 2.10 4.61
CA PHE A 44 -5.91 1.47 5.74
C PHE A 44 -7.36 1.98 5.85
N ASP A 45 -8.29 1.05 6.12
CA ASP A 45 -9.71 1.40 6.36
C ASP A 45 -9.93 1.96 7.76
N LYS A 46 -9.12 1.52 8.73
CA LYS A 46 -9.26 1.86 10.15
C LYS A 46 -8.00 2.52 10.67
N LEU A 47 -8.15 3.64 11.39
CA LEU A 47 -7.03 4.37 11.99
C LEU A 47 -6.19 3.48 12.93
N ASN A 48 -6.85 2.66 13.75
CA ASN A 48 -6.17 1.76 14.69
C ASN A 48 -5.23 0.76 13.97
N GLN A 49 -5.62 0.26 12.79
CA GLN A 49 -4.75 -0.61 12.00
C GLN A 49 -3.52 0.15 11.48
N ALA A 50 -3.71 1.37 10.98
CA ALA A 50 -2.61 2.24 10.57
C ALA A 50 -1.65 2.51 11.74
N GLN A 51 -2.19 2.85 12.93
CA GLN A 51 -1.37 3.11 14.12
C GLN A 51 -0.56 1.90 14.59
N LYS A 52 -1.17 0.71 14.62
CA LYS A 52 -0.43 -0.53 14.94
C LYS A 52 0.68 -0.80 13.93
N PHE A 53 0.41 -0.58 12.64
CA PHE A 53 1.43 -0.75 11.62
C PHE A 53 2.55 0.29 11.75
N ALA A 54 2.21 1.55 12.03
CA ALA A 54 3.14 2.62 12.33
C ALA A 54 4.05 2.30 13.53
N GLN A 55 3.51 1.71 14.61
CA GLN A 55 4.32 1.26 15.74
C GLN A 55 5.35 0.21 15.32
N SER A 56 4.97 -0.77 14.50
CA SER A 56 5.91 -1.78 13.97
C SER A 56 7.01 -1.15 13.10
N LEU A 57 6.65 -0.16 12.28
CA LEU A 57 7.62 0.60 11.49
C LEU A 57 8.60 1.38 12.37
N ALA A 58 8.10 2.04 13.43
CA ALA A 58 8.91 2.80 14.37
C ALA A 58 9.90 1.91 15.12
N SER A 59 9.45 0.76 15.62
CA SER A 59 10.30 -0.23 16.28
C SER A 59 11.40 -0.79 15.37
N SER A 60 11.18 -0.76 14.06
CA SER A 60 12.15 -1.20 13.05
C SER A 60 13.04 -0.06 12.52
N GLY A 61 12.92 1.15 13.06
CA GLY A 61 13.75 2.31 12.70
C GLY A 61 13.40 2.99 11.38
N TYR A 62 12.22 2.72 10.80
CA TYR A 62 11.82 3.33 9.53
C TYR A 62 11.38 4.79 9.68
N ARG A 63 11.61 5.59 8.63
CA ARG A 63 11.10 6.96 8.52
C ARG A 63 9.76 6.96 7.78
N PHE A 64 8.69 7.31 8.47
CA PHE A 64 7.33 7.33 7.91
C PHE A 64 6.48 8.48 8.49
N SER A 65 5.36 8.76 7.84
CA SER A 65 4.29 9.61 8.36
C SER A 65 2.94 8.92 8.22
N VAL A 66 2.09 9.07 9.25
CA VAL A 66 0.68 8.67 9.19
C VAL A 66 -0.13 9.90 8.83
N GLN A 67 -1.01 9.79 7.84
CA GLN A 67 -1.80 10.93 7.36
C GLN A 67 -3.18 10.50 6.88
N LYS A 68 -4.10 11.47 6.77
CA LYS A 68 -5.32 11.28 5.98
C LYS A 68 -4.93 11.04 4.54
N SER A 69 -5.69 10.18 3.86
CA SER A 69 -5.37 9.78 2.51
C SER A 69 -5.39 10.95 1.52
N GLN A 70 -4.31 11.07 0.77
CA GLN A 70 -4.17 12.01 -0.34
C GLN A 70 -3.84 11.29 -1.64
N VAL A 71 -3.08 10.18 -1.56
CA VAL A 71 -2.63 9.43 -2.73
C VAL A 71 -3.49 8.19 -2.94
N LEU A 72 -3.74 7.44 -1.87
CA LEU A 72 -4.54 6.21 -1.90
C LEU A 72 -6.01 6.51 -1.58
N THR A 73 -6.67 7.33 -2.40
CA THR A 73 -7.99 7.93 -2.11
C THR A 73 -9.11 6.93 -1.81
N GLN A 74 -8.95 5.66 -2.20
CA GLN A 74 -9.86 4.57 -1.86
C GLN A 74 -9.79 4.11 -0.39
N PHE A 75 -8.80 4.57 0.38
CA PHE A 75 -8.68 4.32 1.81
C PHE A 75 -8.71 5.66 2.56
N PRO A 76 -9.33 5.73 3.76
CA PRO A 76 -9.38 6.97 4.54
C PRO A 76 -8.04 7.35 5.20
N PHE A 77 -7.20 6.36 5.51
CA PHE A 77 -5.90 6.58 6.15
C PHE A 77 -4.79 6.01 5.29
N GLU A 78 -3.65 6.70 5.25
CA GLU A 78 -2.46 6.20 4.57
C GLU A 78 -1.21 6.42 5.41
N ILE A 79 -0.23 5.53 5.22
CA ILE A 79 1.12 5.68 5.74
C ILE A 79 2.05 5.92 4.55
N LYS A 80 2.79 7.04 4.62
CA LYS A 80 3.85 7.37 3.67
C LYS A 80 5.18 6.99 4.28
N LEU A 81 5.83 5.98 3.72
CA LEU A 81 7.15 5.49 4.08
C LEU A 81 8.19 6.03 3.09
N ILE A 82 9.38 6.38 3.61
CA ILE A 82 10.49 6.90 2.82
C ILE A 82 11.65 5.90 2.81
N GLY A 83 12.17 5.59 1.62
CA GLY A 83 13.44 4.90 1.42
C GLY A 83 13.33 3.41 1.08
N ASP A 84 12.60 2.63 1.89
CA ASP A 84 12.57 1.17 1.74
C ASP A 84 11.34 0.66 0.98
N THR A 85 11.58 -0.17 -0.05
CA THR A 85 10.53 -0.80 -0.87
C THR A 85 10.34 -2.31 -0.59
N GLU A 86 11.23 -2.95 0.16
CA GLU A 86 11.13 -4.37 0.50
C GLU A 86 9.95 -4.65 1.42
N ILE A 87 9.72 -3.77 2.40
CA ILE A 87 8.54 -3.87 3.26
C ILE A 87 7.24 -3.72 2.46
N ALA A 88 7.25 -2.91 1.40
CA ALA A 88 6.10 -2.77 0.51
C ALA A 88 5.82 -4.06 -0.27
N LYS A 89 6.86 -4.76 -0.73
CA LYS A 89 6.70 -6.09 -1.36
C LYS A 89 6.11 -7.10 -0.38
N ARG A 90 6.63 -7.16 0.85
CA ARG A 90 6.12 -8.06 1.90
C ARG A 90 4.65 -7.81 2.21
N LEU A 91 4.27 -6.56 2.42
CA LEU A 91 2.86 -6.21 2.66
C LEU A 91 1.96 -6.53 1.48
N ALA A 92 2.39 -6.21 0.26
CA ALA A 92 1.62 -6.52 -0.93
C ALA A 92 1.43 -8.03 -1.09
N TYR A 93 2.43 -8.83 -0.73
CA TYR A 93 2.30 -10.29 -0.70
C TYR A 93 1.23 -10.75 0.29
N TRP A 94 1.25 -10.24 1.53
CA TRP A 94 0.25 -10.58 2.55
C TRP A 94 -1.16 -10.13 2.16
N ASP A 95 -1.33 -8.90 1.67
CA ASP A 95 -2.62 -8.38 1.21
C ASP A 95 -3.22 -9.21 0.08
N ARG A 96 -2.40 -9.64 -0.91
CA ARG A 96 -2.85 -10.54 -1.98
C ARG A 96 -3.23 -11.93 -1.45
N LYS A 97 -2.54 -12.42 -0.42
CA LYS A 97 -2.84 -13.74 0.18
C LYS A 97 -4.18 -13.71 0.91
N ASP A 98 -4.44 -12.67 1.69
CA ASP A 98 -5.71 -12.48 2.41
C ASP A 98 -6.89 -12.33 1.44
N GLN A 99 -6.69 -11.57 0.34
CA GLN A 99 -7.71 -11.41 -0.70
C GLN A 99 -8.05 -12.71 -1.43
N LYS A 100 -7.12 -13.68 -1.53
CA LYS A 100 -7.40 -15.00 -2.11
C LYS A 100 -8.19 -15.90 -1.17
N GLN A 101 -8.04 -15.73 0.15
CA GLN A 101 -8.74 -16.55 1.15
C GLN A 101 -10.18 -16.07 1.43
N LEU A 102 -10.45 -14.76 1.30
CA LEU A 102 -11.79 -14.19 1.51
C LEU A 102 -12.89 -14.79 0.60
N PRO A 103 -12.66 -15.04 -0.71
CA PRO A 103 -13.62 -15.74 -1.57
C PRO A 103 -13.89 -17.19 -1.13
N GLU A 104 -12.88 -17.91 -0.65
CA GLU A 104 -13.02 -19.31 -0.22
C GLU A 104 -13.84 -19.42 1.07
N LEU A 105 -13.63 -18.48 2.02
CA LEU A 105 -14.42 -18.41 3.24
C LEU A 105 -15.89 -18.04 2.94
N ARG A 106 -16.13 -17.06 2.04
CA ARG A 106 -17.49 -16.70 1.60
C ARG A 106 -18.20 -17.84 0.89
N ARG A 107 -17.51 -18.63 0.07
CA ARG A 107 -18.07 -19.83 -0.56
C ARG A 107 -18.45 -20.90 0.47
N LYS A 108 -17.64 -21.11 1.51
CA LYS A 108 -17.97 -22.05 2.59
C LYS A 108 -19.17 -21.61 3.44
N ILE A 109 -19.31 -20.31 3.71
CA ILE A 109 -20.44 -19.79 4.50
C ILE A 109 -21.76 -19.79 3.71
N LEU A 110 -21.71 -19.61 2.38
CA LEU A 110 -22.91 -19.65 1.53
C LEU A 110 -23.30 -21.08 1.08
N ALA A 111 -22.46 -22.08 1.34
CA ALA A 111 -22.71 -23.49 1.04
C ALA A 111 -23.02 -24.33 2.28
N ALA A 112 -23.13 -23.71 3.45
CA ALA A 112 -23.56 -24.29 4.72
C ALA A 112 -24.91 -23.68 5.13
#